data_AF-I3IK44-F1
#
_entry.id   AF-I3IK44-F1
#
_cell.length_a   1.000
_cell.length_b   1.000
_cell.length_c   1.000
_cell.angle_alpha   90.00
_cell.angle_beta   90.00
_cell.angle_gamma   90.00
#
_symmetry.space_group_name_H-M   'P 1'
#
loop_
_entity.id
_entity.type
_entity.pdbx_description
1 polymer ?
#
loop_
_entity_poly.entity_id
_entity_poly.type
_entity_poly.pdbx_seq_one_letter_code
_entity_poly.pdbx_strand_id
1 'polypeptide(L)'
;MEIQCPSCKKTNSDSSTCVRCGCELQTLQAILQAAESEISISKNKLRMRNPQDALNHALRSWRLKNSPEAAKLAFLAHVSEKRYKEALMWYSAMQIKKENG
;
A
#
# COMPACT_ATOMS: atom_id res chain seq x y z
N MET A 1 -6.70 9.37 9.95
CA MET A 1 -5.38 8.92 9.44
C MET A 1 -4.33 9.93 9.86
N GLU A 2 -3.15 9.48 10.30
CA GLU A 2 -2.02 10.38 10.59
C GLU A 2 -1.14 10.52 9.35
N ILE A 3 -0.83 11.76 8.98
CA ILE A 3 0.04 12.06 7.85
C ILE A 3 1.18 12.95 8.30
N GLN A 4 2.39 12.50 7.99
CA GLN A 4 3.58 13.30 8.14
C GLN A 4 3.69 14.28 6.98
N CYS A 5 3.74 15.58 7.28
CA CYS A 5 3.94 16.59 6.27
C CYS A 5 5.30 16.38 5.56
N PRO A 6 5.35 16.32 4.22
CA PRO A 6 6.60 16.10 3.50
C PRO A 6 7.60 17.25 3.71
N SER A 7 7.09 18.48 3.86
CA SER A 7 7.92 19.69 3.97
C SER A 7 8.50 19.91 5.37
N CYS A 8 7.68 19.81 6.43
CA CYS A 8 8.11 20.16 7.80
C CYS A 8 8.11 18.98 8.78
N LYS A 9 7.79 17.77 8.31
CA LYS A 9 7.76 16.52 9.07
C LYS A 9 6.81 16.47 10.27
N LYS A 10 5.98 17.51 10.46
CA LYS A 10 4.91 17.53 11.47
C LYS A 10 3.86 16.48 11.11
N THR A 11 3.46 15.66 12.08
CA THR A 11 2.29 14.79 11.96
C THR A 11 1.01 15.60 12.07
N ASN A 12 0.09 15.40 11.13
CA ASN A 12 -1.22 16.05 11.08
C ASN A 12 -2.30 14.99 11.12
N SER A 13 -3.31 15.21 11.95
CA SER A 13 -4.52 14.39 12.03
C SER A 13 -5.58 14.98 11.10
N ASP A 14 -5.90 14.26 10.03
CA ASP A 14 -7.08 14.49 9.16
C ASP A 14 -7.34 15.95 8.72
N SER A 15 -6.27 16.69 8.42
CA SER A 15 -6.33 18.06 7.91
C SER A 15 -5.90 18.10 6.44
N SER A 16 -6.61 18.85 5.61
CA SER A 16 -6.27 19.05 4.18
C SER A 16 -4.98 19.85 3.98
N THR A 17 -4.50 20.53 5.02
CA THR A 17 -3.24 21.29 5.01
C THR A 17 -2.44 21.04 6.29
N CYS A 18 -1.13 21.22 6.21
CA CYS A 18 -0.27 21.12 7.39
C CYS A 18 -0.46 22.33 8.30
N VAL A 19 -0.84 22.08 9.57
CA VAL A 19 -1.08 23.14 10.57
C VAL A 19 0.16 23.99 10.88
N ARG A 20 1.36 23.50 10.53
CA ARG A 20 2.63 24.18 10.81
C ARG A 20 3.12 25.04 9.63
N CYS A 21 2.96 24.57 8.40
CA CYS A 21 3.62 25.19 7.24
C CYS A 21 2.66 25.48 6.07
N GLY A 22 1.37 25.16 6.19
CA GLY A 22 0.39 25.39 5.13
C GLY A 22 0.49 24.46 3.92
N CYS A 23 1.47 23.54 3.89
CA CYS A 23 1.61 22.55 2.82
C CYS A 23 0.30 21.76 2.62
N GLU A 24 -0.18 21.67 1.38
CA GLU A 24 -1.36 20.90 1.03
C GLU A 24 -1.10 19.40 1.26
N LEU A 25 -2.01 18.74 1.97
CA LEU A 25 -1.95 17.32 2.33
C LEU A 25 -3.09 16.52 1.71
N GLN A 26 -4.09 17.16 1.12
CA GLN A 26 -5.29 16.50 0.59
C GLN A 26 -4.95 15.48 -0.51
N THR A 27 -4.06 15.84 -1.44
CA THR A 27 -3.61 14.92 -2.49
C THR A 27 -2.87 13.71 -1.89
N LEU A 28 -2.04 13.93 -0.88
CA LEU A 28 -1.36 12.85 -0.18
C LEU A 28 -2.34 11.93 0.57
N GLN A 29 -3.38 12.51 1.19
CA GLN A 29 -4.48 11.74 1.80
C GLN A 29 -5.18 10.86 0.77
N ALA A 30 -5.54 11.41 -0.39
CA ALA A 30 -6.21 10.68 -1.45
C ALA A 30 -5.37 9.51 -1.96
N ILE A 31 -4.06 9.70 -2.15
CA ILE A 31 -3.13 8.63 -2.54
C ILE A 31 -3.10 7.51 -1.51
N LEU A 32 -3.02 7.84 -0.22
CA LEU A 32 -2.96 6.85 0.85
C LEU A 32 -4.27 6.07 0.97
N GLN A 33 -5.41 6.77 0.88
CA GLN A 33 -6.74 6.13 0.88
C GLN A 33 -6.92 5.22 -0.33
N ALA A 34 -6.49 5.65 -1.53
CA ALA A 34 -6.53 4.83 -2.72
C ALA A 34 -5.67 3.55 -2.55
N ALA A 35 -4.48 3.67 -1.97
CA ALA A 35 -3.62 2.51 -1.71
C ALA A 35 -4.27 1.50 -0.75
N GLU A 36 -4.98 1.97 0.29
CA GLU A 36 -5.70 1.13 1.25
C GLU A 36 -6.95 0.48 0.66
N SER A 37 -7.66 1.19 -0.22
CA SER A 37 -8.78 0.66 -0.98
C SER A 37 -8.33 -0.50 -1.88
N GLU A 38 -7.24 -0.30 -2.63
CA GLU A 38 -6.65 -1.32 -3.50
C GLU A 38 -6.19 -2.58 -2.72
N ILE A 39 -5.64 -2.41 -1.50
CA ILE A 39 -5.35 -3.53 -0.58
C ILE A 39 -6.63 -4.30 -0.23
N SER A 40 -7.68 -3.59 0.13
CA SER A 40 -8.95 -4.20 0.56
C SER A 40 -9.59 -4.99 -0.58
N ILE A 41 -9.57 -4.45 -1.80
CA ILE A 41 -10.07 -5.14 -2.99
C ILE A 41 -9.20 -6.36 -3.31
N SER A 42 -7.87 -6.23 -3.29
CA SER A 42 -6.94 -7.35 -3.53
C SER A 42 -7.20 -8.53 -2.57
N LYS A 43 -7.37 -8.24 -1.27
CA LYS A 43 -7.75 -9.25 -0.26
C LYS A 43 -9.06 -9.95 -0.62
N ASN A 44 -10.07 -9.21 -1.05
CA ASN A 44 -11.35 -9.79 -1.45
C ASN A 44 -11.21 -10.71 -2.68
N LYS A 45 -10.44 -10.28 -3.67
CA LYS A 45 -10.18 -11.07 -4.89
C LYS A 45 -9.45 -12.38 -4.60
N LEU A 46 -8.48 -12.39 -3.68
CA LEU A 46 -7.86 -13.64 -3.19
C LEU A 46 -8.88 -14.58 -2.54
N ARG A 47 -9.76 -14.07 -1.68
CA ARG A 47 -10.82 -14.87 -1.03
C ARG A 47 -11.78 -15.48 -2.06
N MET A 48 -12.04 -14.76 -3.15
CA MET A 48 -12.87 -15.20 -4.27
C MET A 48 -12.14 -16.11 -5.26
N ARG A 49 -10.91 -16.56 -4.95
CA ARG A 49 -10.07 -17.38 -5.84
C ARG A 49 -9.82 -16.73 -7.21
N ASN A 50 -9.72 -15.39 -7.24
CA ASN A 50 -9.34 -14.62 -8.41
C ASN A 50 -7.96 -13.97 -8.20
N PRO A 51 -6.87 -14.75 -8.33
CA PRO A 51 -5.53 -14.29 -8.00
C PRO A 51 -5.00 -13.25 -9.00
N GLN A 52 -5.38 -13.30 -10.28
CA GLN A 52 -4.92 -12.34 -11.28
C GLN A 52 -5.46 -10.92 -11.00
N ASP A 53 -6.75 -10.78 -10.66
CA ASP A 53 -7.29 -9.48 -10.23
C ASP A 53 -6.66 -9.05 -8.90
N ALA A 54 -6.46 -9.99 -7.97
CA ALA A 54 -5.80 -9.67 -6.71
C ALA A 54 -4.40 -9.10 -6.92
N LEU A 55 -3.63 -9.68 -7.84
CA LEU A 55 -2.31 -9.19 -8.23
C LEU A 55 -2.40 -7.77 -8.81
N ASN A 56 -3.34 -7.52 -9.73
CA ASN A 56 -3.50 -6.20 -10.33
C ASN A 56 -3.75 -5.12 -9.27
N HIS A 57 -4.65 -5.40 -8.31
CA HIS A 57 -4.94 -4.49 -7.20
C HIS A 57 -3.75 -4.33 -6.23
N ALA A 58 -3.03 -5.41 -5.94
CA ALA A 58 -1.81 -5.36 -5.13
C ALA A 58 -0.74 -4.47 -5.78
N LEU A 59 -0.53 -4.60 -7.10
CA LEU A 59 0.43 -3.79 -7.85
C LEU A 59 0.05 -2.31 -7.89
N ARG A 60 -1.25 -2.00 -8.00
CA ARG A 60 -1.73 -0.60 -7.92
C ARG A 60 -1.44 0.01 -6.56
N SER A 61 -1.77 -0.70 -5.47
CA SER A 61 -1.43 -0.25 -4.11
C SER A 61 0.09 -0.08 -3.92
N TRP A 62 0.88 -1.03 -4.43
CA TRP A 62 2.34 -0.96 -4.37
C TRP A 62 2.87 0.29 -5.07
N ARG A 63 2.40 0.62 -6.28
CA ARG A 63 2.82 1.84 -6.99
C ARG A 63 2.49 3.14 -6.24
N LEU A 64 1.47 3.14 -5.39
CA LEU A 64 1.05 4.31 -4.61
C LEU A 64 1.86 4.50 -3.32
N LYS A 65 2.17 3.41 -2.59
CA LYS A 65 2.75 3.50 -1.23
C LYS A 65 3.93 2.57 -0.96
N ASN A 66 4.24 1.63 -1.86
CA ASN A 66 5.25 0.58 -1.67
C ASN A 66 5.12 -0.13 -0.31
N SER A 67 3.90 -0.46 0.10
CA SER A 67 3.64 -1.01 1.44
C SER A 67 3.99 -2.51 1.52
N PRO A 68 4.52 -3.00 2.67
CA PRO A 68 4.77 -4.44 2.85
C PRO A 68 3.51 -5.29 2.68
N GLU A 69 2.35 -4.75 3.05
CA GLU A 69 1.05 -5.41 2.88
C GLU A 69 0.72 -5.63 1.39
N ALA A 70 0.96 -4.65 0.52
CA ALA A 70 0.77 -4.79 -0.92
C ALA A 70 1.73 -5.85 -1.51
N ALA A 71 2.98 -5.88 -1.06
CA ALA A 71 3.95 -6.91 -1.47
C ALA A 71 3.51 -8.32 -1.04
N LYS A 72 2.98 -8.49 0.18
CA LYS A 72 2.41 -9.77 0.64
C LYS A 72 1.28 -10.25 -0.27
N LEU A 73 0.39 -9.35 -0.69
CA LEU A 73 -0.72 -9.70 -1.55
C LEU A 73 -0.26 -10.10 -2.96
N ALA A 74 0.72 -9.39 -3.52
CA ALA A 74 1.35 -9.78 -4.78
C ALA A 74 2.04 -11.15 -4.69
N PHE A 75 2.78 -11.41 -3.60
CA PHE A 75 3.35 -12.72 -3.30
C PHE A 75 2.28 -13.83 -3.27
N LEU A 76 1.21 -13.64 -2.50
CA LEU A 76 0.14 -14.63 -2.33
C LEU A 76 -0.62 -14.89 -3.65
N ALA A 77 -0.82 -13.86 -4.47
CA ALA A 77 -1.44 -14.01 -5.78
C ALA A 77 -0.59 -14.89 -6.70
N HIS A 78 0.72 -14.62 -6.79
CA HIS A 78 1.64 -15.45 -7.57
C HIS A 78 1.73 -16.90 -7.06
N VAL A 79 1.78 -17.10 -5.73
CA VAL A 79 1.76 -18.45 -5.14
C VAL A 79 0.49 -19.20 -5.50
N SER A 80 -0.66 -18.52 -5.48
CA SER A 80 -1.96 -19.12 -5.81
C SER A 80 -2.03 -19.60 -7.27
N GLU A 81 -1.25 -18.99 -8.16
CA GLU A 81 -1.10 -19.39 -9.57
C GLU A 81 0.10 -20.31 -9.83
N LYS A 82 0.80 -20.76 -8.77
CA LYS A 82 2.05 -21.56 -8.88
C LYS A 82 3.19 -20.86 -9.63
N ARG A 83 3.18 -19.52 -9.65
CA ARG A 83 4.20 -18.66 -10.28
C ARG A 83 5.31 -18.32 -9.28
N TYR A 84 6.06 -19.34 -8.87
CA TYR A 84 6.97 -19.22 -7.73
C TYR A 84 8.16 -18.28 -7.98
N LYS A 85 8.64 -18.19 -9.24
CA LYS A 85 9.74 -17.29 -9.59
C LYS A 85 9.35 -15.83 -9.36
N GLU A 86 8.18 -15.43 -9.83
CA GLU A 86 7.64 -14.09 -9.62
C GLU A 86 7.26 -13.85 -8.15
N ALA A 87 6.73 -14.86 -7.46
CA ALA A 87 6.45 -14.76 -6.02
C ALA A 87 7.72 -14.38 -5.24
N LEU A 88 8.86 -15.04 -5.51
CA LEU A 88 10.11 -14.76 -4.81
C LEU A 88 10.62 -13.32 -4.98
N MET A 89 10.29 -12.65 -6.10
CA MET A 89 10.64 -11.23 -6.29
C MET A 89 10.02 -10.31 -5.24
N TRP A 90 8.88 -10.71 -4.66
CA TRP A 90 8.16 -9.95 -3.64
C TRP A 90 8.58 -10.30 -2.21
N TYR A 91 9.40 -11.34 -2.03
CA TYR A 91 9.72 -11.88 -0.71
C TYR A 91 10.44 -10.84 0.17
N SER A 92 11.46 -10.16 -0.35
CA SER A 92 12.19 -9.12 0.40
C SER A 92 11.28 -7.94 0.77
N ALA A 93 10.47 -7.47 -0.18
CA ALA A 93 9.57 -6.34 -0.01
C ALA A 93 8.49 -6.59 1.07
N MET A 94 8.03 -7.85 1.22
CA MET A 94 7.04 -8.18 2.25
C MET A 94 7.62 -8.35 3.66
N GLN A 95 8.95 -8.52 3.77
CA GLN A 95 9.66 -8.70 5.05
C GLN A 95 10.10 -7.38 5.68
N ILE A 96 9.86 -6.24 5.02
CA ILE A 96 10.14 -4.92 5.59
C ILE A 96 9.30 -4.78 6.86
N LYS A 97 9.98 -4.86 8.01
CA LYS A 97 9.38 -4.56 9.32
C LYS A 97 9.02 -3.08 9.31
N LYS A 98 7.88 -2.72 9.91
CA LYS A 98 7.66 -1.34 10.35
C LYS A 98 8.78 -1.02 11.34
N GLU A 99 9.81 -0.29 10.92
CA GLU A 99 10.54 0.54 11.86
C GLU A 99 9.56 1.64 12.27
N ASN A 100 9.01 1.48 13.47
CA ASN A 100 8.14 2.49 14.08
C ASN A 100 8.98 3.75 14.36
N GLY A 101 8.41 4.91 14.01
CA GLY A 101 8.94 6.24 14.31
C GLY A 101 8.07 7.29 13.67
#